data_AF-A0A5C0B2I9-F1
#
_entry.id   AF-A0A5C0B2I9-F1
#
_cell.length_a   1.000
_cell.length_b   1.000
_cell.length_c   1.000
_cell.angle_alpha   90.00
_cell.angle_beta   90.00
_cell.angle_gamma   90.00
#
_symmetry.space_group_name_H-M   'P 1'
#
loop_
_entity.id
_entity.type
_entity.pdbx_description
1 polymer ?
#
loop_
_entity_poly.entity_id
_entity_poly.type
_entity_poly.pdbx_seq_one_letter_code
_entity_poly.pdbx_strand_id
1 'polypeptide(L)'
;MLRASRSLRLAAVLTLTGASLFSGPAHALFSDDEARQAVIDLRREARERADQQTQQITEATSRSQRAQLELAGQIEALRQEVARLRGQLELATKEVADTQRRQKDLYLDIDTRLKKLEPQAATIDGQQAFVDPNEKRVYDAAIDLFRNGAYADAVPALSGFLRQYPQSAFAPVAQFYIGSSQYALKDYKAAIAQQQALVRQWPQNVRAPDALLVMAASQVELNDKKSARATLERIVNEYGQAPAAQTARERLELLR
;
A
#
# COMPACT_ATOMS: atom_id res chain seq x y z
N MET A 1 0.42 4.10 62.06
CA MET A 1 -0.80 3.63 62.73
C MET A 1 -0.89 2.11 62.58
N LEU A 2 -0.75 1.40 63.70
CA LEU A 2 -0.91 -0.04 63.84
C LEU A 2 -2.40 -0.44 63.75
N ARG A 3 -2.68 -1.63 63.18
CA ARG A 3 -3.68 -2.61 63.65
C ARG A 3 -3.56 -3.87 62.77
N ALA A 4 -3.15 -5.01 63.34
CA ALA A 4 -3.99 -6.04 63.99
C ALA A 4 -4.21 -7.21 62.99
N SER A 5 -3.43 -8.29 63.11
CA SER A 5 -3.68 -9.48 63.92
C SER A 5 -4.67 -10.48 63.27
N ARG A 6 -4.22 -11.73 63.09
CA ARG A 6 -4.79 -12.90 63.78
C ARG A 6 -4.06 -14.19 63.41
N SER A 7 -3.55 -14.79 64.48
CA SER A 7 -2.97 -16.11 64.66
C SER A 7 -4.00 -17.24 64.55
N LEU A 8 -3.61 -18.39 63.99
CA LEU A 8 -4.26 -19.67 64.30
C LEU A 8 -3.19 -20.78 64.31
N ARG A 9 -2.75 -21.18 65.51
CA ARG A 9 -2.01 -22.43 65.76
C ARG A 9 -3.00 -23.37 66.42
N LEU A 10 -3.34 -24.47 65.75
CA LEU A 10 -4.18 -25.52 66.31
C LEU A 10 -3.25 -26.54 66.99
N ALA A 11 -3.26 -26.56 68.32
CA ALA A 11 -2.64 -27.60 69.14
C ALA A 11 -3.73 -28.64 69.46
N ALA A 12 -3.62 -29.83 68.88
CA ALA A 12 -4.50 -30.95 69.20
C ALA A 12 -3.87 -31.76 70.35
N VAL A 13 -4.46 -31.57 71.53
CA VAL A 13 -4.25 -32.37 72.74
C VAL A 13 -4.99 -33.70 72.55
N LEU A 14 -4.29 -34.83 72.58
CA LEU A 14 -4.90 -36.15 72.73
C LEU A 14 -4.48 -36.72 74.08
N THR A 15 -5.34 -36.54 75.07
CA THR A 15 -5.23 -37.14 76.40
C THR A 15 -5.45 -38.65 76.30
N LEU A 16 -4.40 -39.41 76.62
CA LEU A 16 -4.41 -40.87 76.73
C LEU A 16 -5.21 -41.26 77.99
N THR A 17 -6.44 -41.75 77.83
CA THR A 17 -7.23 -42.34 78.91
C THR A 17 -6.72 -43.74 79.22
N GLY A 18 -5.87 -43.86 80.23
CA GLY A 18 -5.46 -45.13 80.81
C GLY A 18 -6.57 -45.74 81.68
N ALA A 19 -7.40 -46.57 81.09
CA ALA A 19 -8.32 -47.45 81.80
C ALA A 19 -7.86 -48.91 81.65
N SER A 20 -7.27 -49.49 82.69
CA SER A 20 -7.30 -50.94 82.90
C SER A 20 -7.39 -51.24 84.39
N LEU A 21 -8.58 -51.72 84.74
CA LEU A 21 -8.98 -52.31 86.01
C LEU A 21 -8.37 -53.71 86.15
N PHE A 22 -7.96 -54.02 87.37
CA PHE A 22 -8.02 -55.34 88.04
C PHE A 22 -7.82 -56.61 87.20
N SER A 23 -6.63 -57.19 87.33
CA SER A 23 -6.33 -58.58 87.00
C SER A 23 -6.92 -59.53 88.05
N GLY A 24 -7.96 -60.28 87.69
CA GLY A 24 -8.39 -61.47 88.43
C GLY A 24 -7.82 -62.74 87.79
N PRO A 25 -7.29 -63.72 88.56
CA PRO A 25 -6.73 -64.93 87.99
C PRO A 25 -7.88 -65.91 87.67
N ALA A 26 -8.26 -66.00 86.40
CA ALA A 26 -9.03 -67.14 85.91
C ALA A 26 -8.04 -68.26 85.56
N HIS A 27 -7.84 -69.19 86.51
CA HIS A 27 -7.29 -70.49 86.20
C HIS A 27 -8.29 -71.26 85.33
N ALA A 28 -8.08 -71.21 84.02
CA ALA A 28 -8.64 -72.15 83.07
C ALA A 28 -7.52 -73.12 82.66
N LEU A 29 -7.79 -74.39 82.92
CA LEU A 29 -6.94 -75.55 82.72
C LEU A 29 -6.80 -75.85 81.22
N PHE A 30 -5.87 -75.21 80.52
CA PHE A 30 -5.45 -75.61 79.18
C PHE A 30 -4.21 -76.50 79.30
N SER A 31 -4.12 -77.53 78.46
CA SER A 31 -2.82 -78.16 78.21
C SER A 31 -1.90 -77.09 77.62
N ASP A 32 -0.66 -76.97 78.11
CA ASP A 32 0.33 -75.98 77.64
C ASP A 32 0.50 -76.02 76.11
N ASP A 33 0.19 -77.17 75.49
CA ASP A 33 0.22 -77.40 74.05
C ASP A 33 -0.89 -76.66 73.27
N GLU A 34 -2.14 -76.60 73.75
CA GLU A 34 -3.25 -75.93 73.03
C GLU A 34 -3.08 -74.41 73.00
N ALA A 35 -2.65 -73.81 74.11
CA ALA A 35 -2.34 -72.38 74.17
C ALA A 35 -1.18 -72.01 73.23
N ARG A 36 -0.20 -72.91 73.10
CA ARG A 36 0.93 -72.74 72.17
C ARG A 36 0.48 -72.77 70.71
N GLN A 37 -0.43 -73.67 70.36
CA GLN A 37 -1.03 -73.74 69.02
C GLN A 37 -1.86 -72.50 68.68
N ALA A 38 -2.70 -72.02 69.60
CA ALA A 38 -3.47 -70.79 69.40
C ALA A 38 -2.57 -69.55 69.17
N VAL A 39 -1.44 -69.45 69.89
CA VAL A 39 -0.46 -68.39 69.67
C VAL A 39 0.23 -68.51 68.31
N ILE A 40 0.53 -69.72 67.86
CA ILE A 40 1.12 -69.96 66.53
C ILE A 40 0.13 -69.57 65.42
N ASP A 41 -1.14 -69.94 65.56
CA ASP A 41 -2.17 -69.64 64.57
C ASP A 41 -2.49 -68.13 64.54
N LEU A 42 -2.59 -67.47 65.69
CA LEU A 42 -2.74 -66.01 65.76
C LEU A 42 -1.55 -65.28 65.13
N ARG A 43 -0.31 -65.77 65.32
CA ARG A 43 0.87 -65.21 64.66
C ARG A 43 0.87 -65.43 63.16
N ARG A 44 0.37 -66.58 62.69
CA ARG A 44 0.21 -66.88 61.27
C ARG A 44 -0.82 -65.95 60.64
N GLU A 45 -1.99 -65.82 61.25
CA GLU A 45 -3.06 -64.95 60.77
C GLU A 45 -2.66 -63.46 60.80
N ALA A 46 -1.93 -63.03 61.84
CA ALA A 46 -1.37 -61.67 61.91
C ALA A 46 -0.33 -61.40 60.81
N ARG A 47 0.53 -62.39 60.49
CA ARG A 47 1.46 -62.30 59.35
C ARG A 47 0.72 -62.24 58.03
N GLU A 48 -0.28 -63.10 57.83
CA GLU A 48 -1.11 -63.11 56.62
C GLU A 48 -1.85 -61.78 56.42
N ARG A 49 -2.42 -61.20 57.49
CA ARG A 49 -3.04 -59.86 57.42
C ARG A 49 -2.02 -58.77 57.14
N ALA A 50 -0.83 -58.83 57.74
CA ALA A 50 0.25 -57.88 57.46
C ALA A 50 0.74 -57.99 56.01
N ASP A 51 0.84 -59.20 55.47
CA ASP A 51 1.22 -59.47 54.08
C ASP A 51 0.14 -58.97 53.11
N GLN A 52 -1.15 -59.24 53.39
CA GLN A 52 -2.28 -58.72 52.62
C GLN A 52 -2.32 -57.18 52.62
N GLN A 53 -2.10 -56.56 53.78
CA GLN A 53 -2.03 -55.10 53.90
C GLN A 53 -0.85 -54.54 53.11
N THR A 54 0.32 -55.19 53.17
CA THR A 54 1.51 -54.81 52.41
C THR A 54 1.30 -54.94 50.90
N GLN A 55 0.61 -56.00 50.45
CA GLN A 55 0.23 -56.18 49.05
C GLN A 55 -0.75 -55.09 48.58
N GLN A 56 -1.78 -54.78 49.36
CA GLN A 56 -2.73 -53.71 49.02
C GLN A 56 -2.05 -52.33 48.92
N ILE A 57 -1.15 -52.00 49.86
CA ILE A 57 -0.37 -50.75 49.80
C ILE A 57 0.51 -50.74 48.55
N THR A 58 1.22 -51.83 48.27
CA THR A 58 2.11 -51.94 47.10
C THR A 58 1.32 -51.79 45.80
N GLU A 59 0.14 -52.42 45.69
CA GLU A 59 -0.76 -52.27 44.56
C GLU A 59 -1.28 -50.84 44.42
N ALA A 60 -1.74 -50.21 45.50
CA ALA A 60 -2.22 -48.83 45.50
C ALA A 60 -1.11 -47.85 45.11
N THR A 61 0.10 -48.02 45.64
CA THR A 61 1.29 -47.25 45.25
C THR A 61 1.63 -47.47 43.78
N SER A 62 1.57 -48.71 43.28
CA SER A 62 1.87 -49.00 41.87
C SER A 62 0.84 -48.37 40.92
N ARG A 63 -0.46 -48.37 41.28
CA ARG A 63 -1.52 -47.70 40.51
C ARG A 63 -1.32 -46.19 40.52
N SER A 64 -0.98 -45.61 41.67
CA SER A 64 -0.68 -44.19 41.80
C SER A 64 0.53 -43.78 40.95
N GLN A 65 1.62 -44.57 40.97
CA GLN A 65 2.80 -44.33 40.14
C GLN A 65 2.47 -44.38 38.64
N ARG A 66 1.65 -45.34 38.19
CA ARG A 66 1.20 -45.39 36.79
C ARG A 66 0.39 -44.16 36.38
N ALA A 67 -0.54 -43.71 37.22
CA ALA A 67 -1.32 -42.50 36.97
C ALA A 67 -0.43 -41.24 36.93
N GLN A 68 0.58 -41.16 37.81
CA GLN A 68 1.56 -40.07 37.78
C GLN A 68 2.39 -40.05 36.50
N LEU A 69 2.81 -41.22 36.01
CA LEU A 69 3.53 -41.33 34.73
C LEU A 69 2.65 -40.94 33.54
N GLU A 70 1.39 -41.33 33.55
CA GLU A 70 0.42 -40.95 32.51
C GLU A 70 0.20 -39.43 32.47
N LEU A 71 0.00 -38.80 33.64
CA LEU A 71 -0.13 -37.34 33.74
C LEU A 71 1.15 -36.62 33.30
N ALA A 72 2.33 -37.14 33.67
CA ALA A 72 3.60 -36.59 33.21
C ALA A 72 3.72 -36.65 31.67
N GLY A 73 3.25 -37.75 31.05
CA GLY A 73 3.17 -37.89 29.59
C GLY A 73 2.23 -36.87 28.95
N GLN A 74 1.05 -36.65 29.53
CA GLN A 74 0.10 -35.63 29.04
C GLN A 74 0.66 -34.21 29.15
N ILE A 75 1.36 -33.89 30.24
CA ILE A 75 2.02 -32.60 30.43
C ILE A 75 3.09 -32.38 29.36
N GLU A 76 3.86 -33.41 29.02
CA GLU A 76 4.88 -33.31 27.99
C GLU A 76 4.27 -33.13 26.60
N ALA A 77 3.19 -33.87 26.28
CA ALA A 77 2.44 -33.69 25.03
C ALA A 77 1.85 -32.27 24.90
N LEU A 78 1.25 -31.75 25.96
CA LEU A 78 0.72 -30.38 26.00
C LEU A 78 1.84 -29.34 25.86
N ARG A 79 3.01 -29.56 26.46
CA ARG A 79 4.18 -28.68 26.29
C ARG A 79 4.66 -28.63 24.85
N GLN A 80 4.71 -29.79 24.18
CA GLN A 80 5.06 -29.88 22.77
C GLN A 80 4.03 -29.17 21.88
N GLU A 81 2.74 -29.31 22.17
CA GLU A 81 1.69 -28.61 21.43
C GLU A 81 1.74 -27.09 21.64
N VAL A 82 1.96 -26.62 22.87
CA VAL A 82 2.16 -25.19 23.15
C VAL A 82 3.38 -24.64 22.40
N ALA A 83 4.48 -25.39 22.33
CA ALA A 83 5.64 -25.01 21.54
C ALA A 83 5.33 -24.92 20.04
N ARG A 84 4.59 -25.91 19.49
CA ARG A 84 4.14 -25.91 18.10
C ARG A 84 3.23 -24.72 17.78
N LEU A 85 2.24 -24.45 18.63
CA LEU A 85 1.31 -23.33 18.48
C LEU A 85 2.03 -21.98 18.56
N ARG A 86 3.03 -21.83 19.44
CA ARG A 86 3.88 -20.64 19.49
C ARG A 86 4.64 -20.43 18.19
N GLY A 87 5.21 -21.49 17.62
CA GLY A 87 5.86 -21.41 16.32
C GLY A 87 4.90 -21.03 15.18
N GLN A 88 3.70 -21.60 15.16
CA GLN A 88 2.66 -21.23 14.19
C GLN A 88 2.20 -19.77 14.36
N LEU A 89 2.07 -19.28 15.59
CA LEU A 89 1.71 -17.89 15.88
C LEU A 89 2.79 -16.92 15.39
N GLU A 90 4.06 -17.27 15.57
CA GLU A 90 5.19 -16.48 15.08
C GLU A 90 5.19 -16.40 13.55
N LEU A 91 4.98 -17.53 12.87
CA LEU A 91 4.86 -17.57 11.40
C LEU A 91 3.68 -16.74 10.90
N ALA A 92 2.49 -16.90 11.49
CA ALA A 92 1.30 -16.14 11.12
C ALA A 92 1.51 -14.63 11.35
N THR A 93 2.14 -14.25 12.46
CA THR A 93 2.45 -12.85 12.76
C THR A 93 3.41 -12.25 11.74
N LYS A 94 4.44 -13.01 11.33
CA LYS A 94 5.36 -12.60 10.26
C LYS A 94 4.63 -12.44 8.93
N GLU A 95 3.78 -13.40 8.56
CA GLU A 95 3.05 -13.36 7.30
C GLU A 95 2.06 -12.18 7.23
N VAL A 96 1.37 -11.87 8.33
CA VAL A 96 0.53 -10.68 8.45
C VAL A 96 1.37 -9.41 8.31
N ALA A 97 2.51 -9.31 9.00
CA ALA A 97 3.39 -8.15 8.91
C ALA A 97 3.94 -7.96 7.48
N ASP A 98 4.36 -9.03 6.82
CA ASP A 98 4.85 -9.00 5.44
C ASP A 98 3.74 -8.63 4.46
N THR A 99 2.51 -9.10 4.69
CA THR A 99 1.35 -8.74 3.88
C THR A 99 0.95 -7.29 4.07
N GLN A 100 0.97 -6.77 5.30
CA GLN A 100 0.71 -5.35 5.59
C GLN A 100 1.77 -4.44 4.94
N ARG A 101 3.05 -4.84 4.97
CA ARG A 101 4.12 -4.12 4.25
C ARG A 101 3.84 -4.09 2.75
N ARG A 102 3.56 -5.24 2.13
CA ARG A 102 3.22 -5.33 0.71
C ARG A 102 1.99 -4.47 0.35
N GLN A 103 0.95 -4.47 1.18
CA GLN A 103 -0.23 -3.62 0.97
C GLN A 103 0.12 -2.14 1.02
N LYS A 104 0.93 -1.72 2.00
CA LYS A 104 1.40 -0.33 2.11
C LYS A 104 2.23 0.08 0.89
N ASP A 105 3.15 -0.79 0.45
CA ASP A 105 3.99 -0.53 -0.71
C ASP A 105 3.15 -0.38 -1.98
N LEU A 106 2.15 -1.25 -2.17
CA LEU A 106 1.21 -1.17 -3.28
C LEU A 106 0.37 0.11 -3.23
N TYR A 107 -0.12 0.50 -2.05
CA TYR A 107 -0.89 1.74 -1.89
C TYR A 107 -0.06 2.97 -2.27
N LEU A 108 1.19 3.03 -1.82
CA LEU A 108 2.12 4.12 -2.14
C LEU A 108 2.46 4.15 -3.64
N ASP A 109 2.66 2.99 -4.28
CA ASP A 109 2.88 2.92 -5.73
C ASP A 109 1.66 3.43 -6.50
N ILE A 110 0.45 2.99 -6.14
CA ILE A 110 -0.80 3.43 -6.78
C ILE A 110 -0.98 4.94 -6.62
N ASP A 111 -0.80 5.49 -5.41
CA ASP A 111 -0.90 6.95 -5.17
C ASP A 111 0.12 7.73 -6.01
N THR A 112 1.35 7.25 -6.06
CA THR A 112 2.42 7.87 -6.86
C THR A 112 2.08 7.85 -8.35
N ARG A 113 1.52 6.74 -8.86
CA ARG A 113 1.13 6.61 -10.26
C ARG A 113 -0.10 7.44 -10.57
N LEU A 114 -1.08 7.52 -9.67
CA LEU A 114 -2.29 8.31 -9.85
C LEU A 114 -1.96 9.80 -9.92
N LYS A 115 -1.10 10.31 -9.02
CA LYS A 115 -0.61 11.69 -9.07
C LYS A 115 0.08 12.08 -10.37
N LYS A 116 0.74 11.12 -11.04
CA LYS A 116 1.38 11.37 -12.35
C LYS A 116 0.37 11.46 -13.50
N LEU A 117 -0.82 10.89 -13.32
CA LEU A 117 -1.89 10.86 -14.31
C LEU A 117 -2.94 11.95 -14.09
N GLU A 118 -2.92 12.62 -12.93
CA GLU A 118 -3.83 13.73 -12.67
C GLU A 118 -3.55 14.89 -13.67
N PRO A 119 -4.57 15.29 -14.46
CA PRO A 119 -4.44 16.42 -15.37
C PRO A 119 -4.09 17.69 -14.59
N GLN A 120 -3.04 18.38 -15.01
CA GLN A 120 -2.62 19.63 -14.39
C GLN A 120 -3.25 20.80 -15.13
N ALA A 121 -3.70 21.80 -14.38
CA ALA A 121 -4.15 23.06 -14.94
C ALA A 121 -2.93 23.80 -15.54
N ALA A 122 -2.95 23.99 -16.86
CA ALA A 122 -1.99 24.82 -17.58
C ALA A 122 -2.71 26.03 -18.17
N THR A 123 -2.08 27.20 -18.10
CA THR A 123 -2.55 28.39 -18.80
C THR A 123 -1.89 28.41 -20.18
N ILE A 124 -2.69 28.25 -21.22
CA ILE A 124 -2.25 28.20 -22.62
C ILE A 124 -2.81 29.46 -23.31
N ASP A 125 -1.93 30.40 -23.66
CA ASP A 125 -2.29 31.67 -24.29
C ASP A 125 -3.47 32.40 -23.59
N GLY A 126 -3.48 32.37 -22.25
CA GLY A 126 -4.50 33.03 -21.42
C GLY A 126 -5.76 32.19 -21.14
N GLN A 127 -5.89 30.99 -21.71
CA GLN A 127 -6.97 30.06 -21.39
C GLN A 127 -6.48 28.97 -20.43
N GLN A 128 -7.26 28.69 -19.38
CA GLN A 128 -7.00 27.55 -18.51
C GLN A 128 -7.47 26.27 -19.18
N ALA A 129 -6.58 25.29 -19.27
CA ALA A 129 -6.89 23.95 -19.76
C ALA A 129 -6.29 22.91 -18.82
N PHE A 130 -6.99 21.78 -18.67
CA PHE A 130 -6.46 20.61 -17.98
C PHE A 130 -5.75 19.73 -18.99
N VAL A 131 -4.45 19.52 -18.80
CA VAL A 131 -3.60 18.79 -19.73
C VAL A 131 -2.84 17.69 -19.01
N ASP A 132 -2.57 16.61 -19.73
CA ASP A 132 -1.74 15.52 -19.22
C ASP A 132 -0.31 16.05 -18.94
N PRO A 133 0.30 15.72 -17.78
CA PRO A 133 1.65 16.20 -17.46
C PRO A 133 2.72 15.78 -18.46
N ASN A 134 2.60 14.58 -19.04
CA ASN A 134 3.51 14.10 -20.07
C ASN A 134 3.26 14.82 -21.40
N GLU A 135 2.01 15.10 -21.77
CA GLU A 135 1.69 15.97 -22.92
C GLU A 135 2.39 17.32 -22.77
N LYS A 136 2.20 18.00 -21.62
CA LYS A 136 2.83 19.28 -21.33
C LYS A 136 4.36 19.20 -21.46
N ARG A 137 4.98 18.16 -20.90
CA ARG A 137 6.45 17.96 -20.97
C ARG A 137 6.94 17.80 -22.41
N VAL A 138 6.23 17.04 -23.24
CA VAL A 138 6.58 16.86 -24.66
C VAL A 138 6.44 18.17 -25.42
N TYR A 139 5.36 18.91 -25.19
CA TYR A 139 5.15 20.24 -25.78
C TYR A 139 6.24 21.23 -25.38
N ASP A 140 6.55 21.33 -24.08
CA ASP A 140 7.57 22.24 -23.56
C ASP A 140 8.94 21.98 -24.20
N ALA A 141 9.35 20.72 -24.30
CA ALA A 141 10.60 20.34 -24.96
C ALA A 141 10.65 20.75 -26.44
N ALA A 142 9.53 20.59 -27.15
CA ALA A 142 9.43 20.99 -28.56
C ALA A 142 9.46 22.52 -28.73
N ILE A 143 8.83 23.26 -27.81
CA ILE A 143 8.84 24.74 -27.81
C ILE A 143 10.20 25.30 -27.42
N ASP A 144 10.95 24.64 -26.55
CA ASP A 144 12.30 25.09 -26.21
C ASP A 144 13.23 25.05 -27.42
N LEU A 145 13.05 24.10 -28.34
CA LEU A 145 13.75 24.12 -29.64
C LEU A 145 13.41 25.37 -30.45
N PHE A 146 12.12 25.74 -30.52
CA PHE A 146 11.68 26.96 -31.19
C PHE A 146 12.29 28.22 -30.55
N ARG A 147 12.25 28.31 -29.21
CA ARG A 147 12.80 29.44 -28.45
C ARG A 147 14.30 29.60 -28.64
N ASN A 148 15.02 28.49 -28.76
CA ASN A 148 16.46 28.46 -29.01
C ASN A 148 16.82 28.70 -30.49
N GLY A 149 15.84 28.94 -31.36
CA GLY A 149 16.05 29.14 -32.80
C GLY A 149 16.36 27.87 -33.58
N ALA A 150 16.26 26.69 -32.95
CA ALA A 150 16.46 25.39 -33.58
C ALA A 150 15.20 24.98 -34.38
N TYR A 151 14.82 25.80 -35.37
CA TYR A 151 13.56 25.64 -36.10
C TYR A 151 13.49 24.34 -36.91
N ALA A 152 14.63 23.87 -37.43
CA ALA A 152 14.72 22.61 -38.17
C ALA A 152 14.34 21.40 -37.30
N ASP A 153 14.66 21.44 -36.01
CA ASP A 153 14.33 20.40 -35.05
C ASP A 153 12.94 20.62 -34.41
N ALA A 154 12.53 21.88 -34.25
CA ALA A 154 11.23 22.25 -33.68
C ALA A 154 10.06 21.73 -34.54
N VAL A 155 10.17 21.83 -35.88
CA VAL A 155 9.12 21.34 -36.82
C VAL A 155 8.79 19.86 -36.59
N PRO A 156 9.74 18.90 -36.67
CA PRO A 156 9.43 17.50 -36.45
C PRO A 156 9.03 17.20 -35.00
N ALA A 157 9.57 17.90 -34.00
CA ALA A 157 9.18 17.73 -32.60
C ALA A 157 7.72 18.11 -32.34
N LEU A 158 7.30 19.31 -32.79
CA LEU A 158 5.92 19.78 -32.68
C LEU A 158 4.95 18.95 -33.56
N SER A 159 5.38 18.52 -34.74
CA SER A 159 4.58 17.61 -35.59
C SER A 159 4.41 16.23 -34.94
N GLY A 160 5.44 15.74 -34.24
CA GLY A 160 5.37 14.54 -33.40
C GLY A 160 4.34 14.71 -32.28
N PHE A 161 4.39 15.84 -31.58
CA PHE A 161 3.44 16.21 -30.55
C PHE A 161 1.98 16.17 -31.05
N LEU A 162 1.68 16.80 -32.19
CA LEU A 162 0.32 16.81 -32.76
C LEU A 162 -0.19 15.43 -33.17
N ARG A 163 0.70 14.53 -33.60
CA ARG A 163 0.33 13.14 -33.91
C ARG A 163 0.05 12.33 -32.65
N GLN A 164 0.81 12.57 -31.58
CA GLN A 164 0.64 11.87 -30.32
C GLN A 164 -0.56 12.40 -29.52
N TYR A 165 -0.83 13.70 -29.62
CA TYR A 165 -1.86 14.40 -28.84
C TYR A 165 -2.78 15.25 -29.74
N PRO A 166 -3.55 14.63 -30.65
CA PRO A 166 -4.36 15.36 -31.63
C PRO A 166 -5.51 16.19 -31.02
N GLN A 167 -5.93 15.86 -29.81
CA GLN A 167 -6.99 16.57 -29.05
C GLN A 167 -6.43 17.47 -27.95
N SER A 168 -5.11 17.68 -27.94
CA SER A 168 -4.44 18.52 -26.95
C SER A 168 -4.98 19.96 -26.96
N ALA A 169 -5.06 20.57 -25.79
CA ALA A 169 -5.30 22.00 -25.67
C ALA A 169 -4.13 22.86 -26.22
N PHE A 170 -2.93 22.29 -26.31
CA PHE A 170 -1.78 22.90 -26.99
C PHE A 170 -1.82 22.71 -28.51
N ALA A 171 -2.73 21.92 -29.08
CA ALA A 171 -2.72 21.64 -30.52
C ALA A 171 -2.76 22.90 -31.41
N PRO A 172 -3.62 23.92 -31.15
CA PRO A 172 -3.62 25.13 -31.95
C PRO A 172 -2.30 25.91 -31.87
N VAL A 173 -1.72 26.01 -30.67
CA VAL A 173 -0.48 26.76 -30.47
C VAL A 173 0.74 26.00 -31.01
N ALA A 174 0.78 24.66 -30.91
CA ALA A 174 1.80 23.84 -31.54
C ALA A 174 1.76 24.00 -33.07
N GLN A 175 0.57 23.95 -33.67
CA GLN A 175 0.37 24.18 -35.10
C GLN A 175 0.89 25.56 -35.54
N PHE A 176 0.62 26.60 -34.74
CA PHE A 176 1.12 27.95 -34.99
C PHE A 176 2.65 28.01 -35.01
N TYR A 177 3.31 27.34 -34.04
CA TYR A 177 4.76 27.31 -33.95
C TYR A 177 5.42 26.46 -35.04
N ILE A 178 4.77 25.42 -35.55
CA ILE A 178 5.25 24.69 -36.75
C ILE A 178 5.29 25.66 -37.94
N GLY A 179 4.20 26.36 -38.21
CA GLY A 179 4.14 27.34 -39.31
C GLY A 179 5.15 28.47 -39.15
N SER A 180 5.31 29.00 -37.92
CA SER A 180 6.31 30.04 -37.61
C SER A 180 7.75 29.54 -37.76
N SER A 181 8.03 28.28 -37.39
CA SER A 181 9.34 27.65 -37.60
C SER A 181 9.66 27.51 -39.08
N GLN A 182 8.68 27.07 -39.89
CA GLN A 182 8.84 26.94 -41.33
C GLN A 182 9.06 28.30 -42.01
N TYR A 183 8.36 29.34 -41.53
CA TYR A 183 8.62 30.71 -41.97
C TYR A 183 10.07 31.13 -41.71
N ALA A 184 10.59 30.87 -40.49
CA ALA A 184 11.97 31.18 -40.15
C ALA A 184 12.99 30.39 -40.99
N LEU A 185 12.65 29.17 -41.40
CA LEU A 185 13.43 28.35 -42.33
C LEU A 185 13.25 28.76 -43.81
N LYS A 186 12.45 29.79 -44.09
CA LYS A 186 12.09 30.27 -45.43
C LYS A 186 11.31 29.26 -46.27
N ASP A 187 10.74 28.23 -45.65
CA ASP A 187 9.76 27.35 -46.28
C ASP A 187 8.37 28.00 -46.20
N TYR A 188 8.22 29.10 -46.94
CA TYR A 188 7.01 29.91 -46.92
C TYR A 188 5.77 29.15 -47.41
N LYS A 189 5.95 28.19 -48.32
CA LYS A 189 4.84 27.37 -48.82
C LYS A 189 4.31 26.44 -47.74
N ALA A 190 5.20 25.76 -47.01
CA ALA A 190 4.79 24.94 -45.89
C ALA A 190 4.19 25.80 -44.77
N ALA A 191 4.80 26.95 -44.45
CA ALA A 191 4.30 27.86 -43.43
C ALA A 191 2.85 28.30 -43.73
N ILE A 192 2.54 28.69 -44.96
CA ILE A 192 1.18 29.05 -45.40
C ILE A 192 0.22 27.88 -45.16
N ALA A 193 0.59 26.66 -45.54
CA ALA A 193 -0.26 25.49 -45.36
C ALA A 193 -0.57 25.23 -43.87
N GLN A 194 0.43 25.32 -42.99
CA GLN A 194 0.25 25.09 -41.55
C GLN A 194 -0.62 26.15 -40.90
N GLN A 195 -0.39 27.43 -41.22
CA GLN A 195 -1.19 28.53 -40.67
C GLN A 195 -2.63 28.50 -41.20
N GLN A 196 -2.82 28.13 -42.48
CA GLN A 196 -4.14 27.95 -43.04
C GLN A 196 -4.90 26.79 -42.37
N ALA A 197 -4.22 25.68 -42.07
CA ALA A 197 -4.82 24.56 -41.34
C ALA A 197 -5.27 24.99 -39.93
N LEU A 198 -4.45 25.77 -39.22
CA LEU A 198 -4.81 26.32 -37.91
C LEU A 198 -6.10 27.14 -37.98
N VAL A 199 -6.18 28.09 -38.90
CA VAL A 199 -7.33 29.00 -39.01
C VAL A 199 -8.59 28.24 -39.44
N ARG A 200 -8.45 27.18 -40.25
CA ARG A 200 -9.58 26.33 -40.66
C ARG A 200 -10.08 25.48 -39.49
N GLN A 201 -9.18 24.91 -38.70
CA GLN A 201 -9.52 23.97 -37.63
C GLN A 201 -9.93 24.67 -36.33
N TRP A 202 -9.30 25.80 -36.02
CA TRP A 202 -9.54 26.58 -34.79
C TRP A 202 -9.76 28.07 -35.10
N PRO A 203 -10.83 28.43 -35.84
CA PRO A 203 -11.08 29.81 -36.27
C PRO A 203 -11.28 30.79 -35.11
N GLN A 204 -11.73 30.32 -33.94
CA GLN A 204 -11.97 31.15 -32.74
C GLN A 204 -10.77 31.19 -31.79
N ASN A 205 -9.68 30.48 -32.08
CA ASN A 205 -8.52 30.47 -31.19
C ASN A 205 -7.81 31.83 -31.23
N VAL A 206 -7.26 32.25 -30.09
CA VAL A 206 -6.55 33.52 -29.93
C VAL A 206 -5.35 33.68 -30.89
N ARG A 207 -4.77 32.56 -31.36
CA ARG A 207 -3.69 32.52 -32.36
C ARG A 207 -4.15 32.55 -33.80
N ALA A 208 -5.44 32.38 -34.10
CA ALA A 208 -5.94 32.41 -35.48
C ALA A 208 -5.58 33.71 -36.24
N PRO A 209 -5.77 34.92 -35.67
CA PRO A 209 -5.37 36.13 -36.37
C PRO A 209 -3.84 36.31 -36.46
N ASP A 210 -3.08 35.84 -35.48
CA ASP A 210 -1.61 35.82 -35.54
C ASP A 210 -1.10 34.88 -36.65
N ALA A 211 -1.72 33.71 -36.79
CA ALA A 211 -1.44 32.74 -37.84
C ALA A 211 -1.64 33.36 -39.24
N LEU A 212 -2.73 34.11 -39.42
CA LEU A 212 -2.99 34.85 -40.65
C LEU A 212 -1.92 35.93 -40.92
N LEU A 213 -1.38 36.59 -39.90
CA LEU A 213 -0.27 37.54 -40.08
C LEU A 213 1.00 36.86 -40.58
N VAL A 214 1.33 35.68 -40.05
CA VAL A 214 2.47 34.88 -40.53
C VAL A 214 2.22 34.37 -41.95
N MET A 215 1.00 33.96 -42.26
CA MET A 215 0.60 33.56 -43.61
C MET A 215 0.74 34.72 -44.61
N ALA A 216 0.26 35.92 -44.26
CA ALA A 216 0.40 37.11 -45.10
C ALA A 216 1.88 37.50 -45.30
N ALA A 217 2.70 37.45 -44.24
CA ALA A 217 4.14 37.68 -44.36
C ALA A 217 4.79 36.68 -45.31
N SER A 218 4.47 35.39 -45.18
CA SER A 218 4.95 34.32 -46.08
C SER A 218 4.56 34.59 -47.54
N GLN A 219 3.35 35.09 -47.79
CA GLN A 219 2.89 35.45 -49.14
C GLN A 219 3.67 36.63 -49.72
N VAL A 220 4.00 37.63 -48.90
CA VAL A 220 4.86 38.75 -49.32
C VAL A 220 6.26 38.28 -49.69
N GLU A 221 6.87 37.40 -48.90
CA GLU A 221 8.19 36.82 -49.20
C GLU A 221 8.20 35.98 -50.49
N LEU A 222 7.05 35.41 -50.86
CA LEU A 222 6.85 34.72 -52.13
C LEU A 222 6.47 35.66 -53.29
N ASN A 223 6.48 36.98 -53.07
CA ASN A 223 6.04 38.02 -54.00
C ASN A 223 4.56 37.89 -54.44
N ASP A 224 3.74 37.15 -53.70
CA ASP A 224 2.28 37.05 -53.90
C ASP A 224 1.55 38.13 -53.11
N LYS A 225 1.77 39.38 -53.53
CA LYS A 225 1.16 40.57 -52.91
C LYS A 225 -0.36 40.55 -52.97
N LYS A 226 -0.93 39.93 -54.00
CA LYS A 226 -2.39 39.81 -54.17
C LYS A 226 -2.99 38.95 -53.06
N SER A 227 -2.43 37.76 -52.81
CA SER A 227 -2.90 36.89 -51.73
C SER A 227 -2.58 37.49 -50.36
N ALA A 228 -1.41 38.12 -50.19
CA ALA A 228 -1.05 38.81 -48.95
C ALA A 228 -2.10 39.85 -48.56
N ARG A 229 -2.49 40.71 -49.50
CA ARG A 229 -3.52 41.73 -49.30
C ARG A 229 -4.86 41.11 -48.90
N ALA A 230 -5.32 40.08 -49.63
CA ALA A 230 -6.57 39.40 -49.30
C ALA A 230 -6.54 38.77 -47.89
N THR A 231 -5.40 38.20 -47.48
CA THR A 231 -5.22 37.64 -46.14
C THR A 231 -5.28 38.73 -45.07
N LEU A 232 -4.63 39.88 -45.27
CA LEU A 232 -4.66 40.97 -44.30
C LEU A 232 -6.05 41.62 -44.20
N GLU A 233 -6.75 41.80 -45.33
CA GLU A 233 -8.16 42.25 -45.36
C GLU A 233 -9.06 41.30 -44.55
N ARG A 234 -8.82 39.98 -44.68
CA ARG A 234 -9.51 38.97 -43.88
C ARG A 234 -9.31 39.15 -42.38
N ILE A 235 -8.09 39.46 -41.92
CA ILE A 235 -7.83 39.72 -40.49
C ILE A 235 -8.65 40.92 -40.00
N VAL A 236 -8.68 42.02 -40.77
CA VAL A 236 -9.42 43.23 -40.40
C VAL A 236 -10.93 42.96 -40.31
N ASN A 237 -11.46 42.16 -41.25
CA ASN A 237 -12.88 41.87 -41.34
C ASN A 237 -13.36 40.81 -40.31
N GLU A 238 -12.61 39.71 -40.15
CA GLU A 238 -13.01 38.59 -39.29
C GLU A 238 -12.52 38.73 -37.84
N TYR A 239 -11.40 39.45 -37.63
CA TYR A 239 -10.72 39.54 -36.33
C TYR A 239 -10.47 40.99 -35.90
N GLY A 240 -11.36 41.92 -36.27
CA GLY A 240 -11.14 43.36 -36.12
C GLY A 240 -10.82 43.90 -34.71
N GLN A 241 -11.13 43.13 -33.66
CA GLN A 241 -10.82 43.44 -32.25
C GLN A 241 -9.48 42.88 -31.77
N ALA A 242 -8.86 41.95 -32.51
CA ALA A 242 -7.58 41.37 -32.15
C ALA A 242 -6.43 42.36 -32.38
N PRO A 243 -5.34 42.34 -31.59
CA PRO A 243 -4.17 43.18 -31.83
C PRO A 243 -3.60 43.03 -33.25
N ALA A 244 -3.65 41.82 -33.79
CA ALA A 244 -3.24 41.51 -35.15
C ALA A 244 -4.00 42.28 -36.24
N ALA A 245 -5.25 42.71 -35.99
CA ALA A 245 -6.00 43.52 -36.95
C ALA A 245 -5.38 44.90 -37.15
N GLN A 246 -4.79 45.48 -36.11
CA GLN A 246 -4.09 46.76 -36.23
C GLN A 246 -2.84 46.61 -37.10
N THR A 247 -2.02 45.59 -36.83
CA THR A 247 -0.87 45.26 -37.66
C THR A 247 -1.27 44.96 -39.11
N ALA A 248 -2.44 44.34 -39.32
CA ALA A 248 -2.93 44.06 -40.66
C ALA A 248 -3.27 45.34 -41.45
N ARG A 249 -3.92 46.32 -40.80
CA ARG A 249 -4.21 47.64 -41.41
C ARG A 249 -2.93 48.35 -41.82
N GLU A 250 -1.92 48.37 -40.95
CA GLU A 250 -0.64 49.02 -41.23
C GLU A 250 0.08 48.36 -42.43
N ARG A 251 0.10 47.02 -42.47
CA ARG A 251 0.72 46.29 -43.59
C ARG A 251 -0.03 46.45 -44.91
N LEU A 252 -1.36 46.62 -44.87
CA LEU A 252 -2.17 46.88 -46.07
C LEU A 252 -1.79 48.21 -46.73
N GLU A 253 -1.50 49.25 -45.95
CA GLU A 253 -1.06 50.55 -46.48
C GLU A 253 0.28 50.43 -47.23
N LEU A 254 1.19 49.59 -46.72
CA LEU A 254 2.52 49.36 -47.32
C LEU A 254 2.49 48.51 -48.59
N LEU A 255 1.38 47.79 -48.85
CA LEU A 255 1.20 46.92 -50.01
C LEU A 255 0.39 47.59 -51.15
N ARG A 256 0.06 48.88 -51.01
CA ARG A 256 -0.63 49.67 -52.04
C ARG A 256 0.22 49.94 -53.27
#